data_AF-A0A349UNU3-F1
#
_entry.id   AF-A0A349UNU3-F1
#
_cell.length_a   1.000
_cell.length_b   1.000
_cell.length_c   1.000
_cell.angle_alpha   90.00
_cell.angle_beta   90.00
_cell.angle_gamma   90.00
#
_symmetry.space_group_name_H-M   'P 1'
#
loop_
_entity.id
_entity.type
_entity.pdbx_description
1 polymer ?
#
loop_
_entity_poly.entity_id
_entity_poly.type
_entity_poly.pdbx_seq_one_letter_code
_entity_poly.pdbx_strand_id
1 'polypeptide(L)'
;MKSQPRLDFVHPDDRDATVCAGQRLARGEAVRGFENRYRCKDGSYRWLSWNSFPLPAEGAIFAVVRDITERKQAEMERQRFVMLADSSSEFIGMCDLELQPIYVNPAGIRMVGLPDMAAACRVKVQDYFFPEDQRFITEEFFPRVLREGHGDVEIRLRHFQTGAPIWMFYYLFSVRNASGTPIGWATVSRDITDRKKAEEELRRTNRALRTISDCNQALIRAADEQELLDTICRIVVDVGGYRMAWVGYAEQDHAKRVRPMAWAGCEDGTSRRRTSPGTTPSRGAGPQVPPSGRAGPPSAITGCPTRSSHPGESRRSSGVTSRRSRCRFLTAGEPLAP
;
A
#
# COMPACT_ATOMS: atom_id res chain seq x y z
N MET A 1 42.43 18.22 -51.85
CA MET A 1 41.36 18.64 -50.91
C MET A 1 42.00 19.64 -49.95
N LYS A 2 41.74 20.95 -50.13
CA LYS A 2 42.38 22.01 -49.33
C LYS A 2 42.04 21.83 -47.85
N SER A 3 43.04 21.96 -46.99
CA SER A 3 43.02 21.75 -45.55
C SER A 3 42.04 22.69 -44.85
N GLN A 4 40.78 22.26 -44.68
CA GLN A 4 39.92 22.84 -43.66
C GLN A 4 40.46 22.46 -42.27
N PRO A 5 40.41 23.36 -41.28
CA PRO A 5 40.79 23.04 -39.91
C PRO A 5 40.02 21.80 -39.45
N ARG A 6 40.72 20.74 -39.06
CA ARG A 6 40.11 19.48 -38.58
C ARG A 6 39.05 19.72 -37.48
N LEU A 7 39.19 20.81 -36.73
CA LEU A 7 38.31 21.23 -35.63
C LEU A 7 36.93 21.73 -36.09
N ASP A 8 36.76 22.17 -37.34
CA ASP A 8 35.47 22.66 -37.85
C ASP A 8 34.43 21.54 -38.00
N PHE A 9 34.92 20.30 -38.13
CA PHE A 9 34.09 19.11 -38.17
C PHE A 9 33.83 18.51 -36.79
N VAL A 10 34.55 18.96 -35.75
CA VAL A 10 34.37 18.47 -34.38
C VAL A 10 33.19 19.18 -33.74
N HIS A 11 32.34 18.42 -33.04
CA HIS A 11 31.24 18.98 -32.26
C HIS A 11 31.75 20.03 -31.26
N PRO A 12 31.07 21.18 -31.08
CA PRO A 12 31.53 22.27 -30.22
C PRO A 12 32.02 21.82 -28.84
N ASP A 13 31.24 21.02 -28.11
CA ASP A 13 31.62 20.56 -26.76
C ASP A 13 32.88 19.67 -26.73
N ASP A 14 33.25 19.05 -27.87
CA ASP A 14 34.37 18.11 -27.93
C ASP A 14 35.66 18.78 -28.42
N ARG A 15 35.62 20.07 -28.79
CA ARG A 15 36.75 20.80 -29.39
C ARG A 15 37.93 20.89 -28.44
N ASP A 16 37.71 21.32 -27.20
CA ASP A 16 38.78 21.50 -26.21
C ASP A 16 39.48 20.17 -25.91
N ALA A 17 38.70 19.11 -25.70
CA ALA A 17 39.21 17.76 -25.51
C ALA A 17 40.01 17.27 -26.74
N THR A 18 39.55 17.58 -27.96
CA THR A 18 40.24 17.21 -29.20
C THR A 18 41.54 17.98 -29.39
N VAL A 19 41.59 19.25 -29.01
CA VAL A 19 42.82 20.07 -29.02
C VAL A 19 43.83 19.48 -28.03
N CYS A 20 43.40 19.14 -26.81
CA CYS A 20 44.26 18.54 -25.80
C CYS A 20 44.83 17.19 -26.27
N ALA A 21 44.01 16.33 -26.88
CA ALA A 21 44.47 15.09 -27.50
C ALA A 21 45.48 15.33 -28.64
N GLY A 22 45.26 16.35 -29.48
CA GLY A 22 46.20 16.76 -30.53
C GLY A 22 47.54 17.24 -29.99
N GLN A 23 47.54 18.01 -28.90
CA GLN A 23 48.77 18.48 -28.25
C GLN A 23 49.59 17.32 -27.68
N ARG A 24 48.94 16.30 -27.11
CA ARG A 24 49.62 15.09 -26.62
C ARG A 24 50.32 14.34 -27.75
N LEU A 25 49.63 14.16 -28.88
CA LEU A 25 50.22 13.56 -30.09
C LEU A 25 51.42 14.37 -30.60
N ALA A 26 51.33 15.70 -30.58
CA ALA A 26 52.43 16.59 -30.99
C ALA A 26 53.66 16.49 -30.06
N ARG A 27 53.47 16.11 -28.79
CA ARG A 27 54.54 15.85 -27.82
C ARG A 27 55.12 14.43 -27.94
N GLY A 28 54.66 13.63 -28.89
CA GLY A 28 55.11 12.25 -29.06
C GLY A 28 54.37 11.24 -28.18
N GLU A 29 53.29 11.63 -27.51
CA GLU A 29 52.48 10.72 -26.70
C GLU A 29 51.39 10.04 -27.54
N ALA A 30 51.26 8.71 -27.43
CA ALA A 30 50.14 8.00 -28.03
C ALA A 30 48.83 8.33 -27.31
N VAL A 31 47.75 8.52 -28.08
CA VAL A 31 46.39 8.75 -27.57
C VAL A 31 45.52 7.55 -27.93
N ARG A 32 45.04 6.81 -26.93
CA ARG A 32 44.23 5.61 -27.12
C ARG A 32 42.81 5.82 -26.60
N GLY A 33 41.83 5.26 -27.29
CA GLY A 33 40.42 5.29 -26.90
C GLY A 33 39.82 6.69 -26.78
N PHE A 34 40.37 7.71 -27.46
CA PHE A 34 39.82 9.05 -27.42
C PHE A 34 38.52 9.08 -28.23
N GLU A 35 37.41 9.46 -27.61
CA GLU A 35 36.10 9.52 -28.27
C GLU A 35 35.70 10.98 -28.51
N ASN A 36 35.25 11.30 -29.72
CA ASN A 36 34.64 12.60 -30.01
C ASN A 36 33.64 12.50 -31.17
N ARG A 37 32.81 13.54 -31.33
CA ARG A 37 31.79 13.62 -32.37
C ARG A 37 32.30 14.40 -33.57
N TYR A 38 32.13 13.83 -34.77
CA TYR A 38 32.41 14.48 -36.05
C TYR A 38 31.14 14.68 -36.87
N ARG A 39 31.04 15.85 -37.52
CA ARG A 39 29.93 16.25 -38.37
C ARG A 39 30.05 15.61 -39.77
N CYS A 40 29.01 14.92 -40.20
CA CYS A 40 28.85 14.38 -41.54
C CYS A 40 28.42 15.46 -42.55
N LYS A 41 28.48 15.13 -43.85
CA LYS A 41 28.07 16.06 -44.92
C LYS A 41 26.61 16.50 -44.84
N ASP A 42 25.75 15.64 -44.31
CA ASP A 42 24.32 15.90 -44.09
C ASP A 42 24.02 16.72 -42.81
N GLY A 43 25.06 17.09 -42.05
CA GLY A 43 24.93 17.84 -40.80
C GLY A 43 24.74 16.98 -39.55
N SER A 44 24.55 15.66 -39.68
CA SER A 44 24.47 14.74 -38.54
C SER A 44 25.84 14.56 -37.86
N TYR A 45 25.85 14.06 -36.63
CA TYR A 45 27.09 13.76 -35.90
C TYR A 45 27.28 12.26 -35.73
N ARG A 46 28.52 11.80 -35.93
CA ARG A 46 28.96 10.43 -35.63
C ARG A 46 29.98 10.43 -34.51
N TRP A 47 29.83 9.47 -33.60
CA TRP A 47 30.81 9.22 -32.55
C TRP A 47 31.97 8.39 -33.10
N LEU A 48 33.18 8.91 -32.97
CA LEU A 48 34.39 8.28 -33.45
C LEU A 48 35.33 7.99 -32.27
N SER A 49 35.85 6.77 -32.19
CA SER A 49 36.88 6.37 -31.25
C SER A 49 38.23 6.26 -31.95
N TRP A 50 39.23 6.97 -31.43
CA TRP A 50 40.54 7.15 -32.02
C TRP A 50 41.62 6.44 -31.21
N ASN A 51 42.43 5.64 -31.90
CA ASN A 51 43.74 5.19 -31.44
C ASN A 51 44.80 5.82 -32.35
N SER A 52 45.49 6.84 -31.84
CA SER A 52 46.45 7.64 -32.58
C SER A 52 47.86 7.49 -31.98
N PHE A 53 48.84 7.27 -32.84
CA PHE A 53 50.24 7.04 -32.52
C PHE A 53 51.10 8.00 -33.33
N PRO A 54 51.97 8.79 -32.70
CA PRO A 54 52.92 9.61 -33.43
C PRO A 54 54.00 8.71 -34.05
N LEU A 55 54.45 9.07 -35.26
CA LEU A 55 55.58 8.47 -35.97
C LEU A 55 56.67 9.55 -36.12
N PRO A 56 57.53 9.76 -35.10
CA PRO A 56 58.46 10.89 -35.08
C PRO A 56 59.47 10.89 -36.24
N ALA A 57 59.90 9.71 -36.68
CA ALA A 57 60.83 9.54 -37.79
C ALA A 57 60.26 10.02 -39.14
N GLU A 58 58.93 10.02 -39.27
CA GLU A 58 58.21 10.37 -40.51
C GLU A 58 57.50 11.73 -40.39
N GLY A 59 57.54 12.38 -39.21
CA GLY A 59 56.78 13.60 -38.94
C GLY A 59 55.27 13.42 -39.08
N ALA A 60 54.76 12.19 -38.97
CA ALA A 60 53.38 11.82 -39.25
C ALA A 60 52.66 11.28 -38.01
N ILE A 61 51.33 11.20 -38.07
CA ILE A 61 50.50 10.54 -37.05
C ILE A 61 49.75 9.40 -37.73
N PHE A 62 49.94 8.19 -37.20
CA PHE A 62 49.13 7.05 -37.56
C PHE A 62 47.88 7.02 -36.68
N ALA A 63 46.68 6.94 -37.27
CA ALA A 63 45.44 6.90 -36.52
C ALA A 63 44.49 5.83 -37.06
N VAL A 64 43.98 5.01 -36.14
CA VAL A 64 42.88 4.08 -36.41
C VAL A 64 41.62 4.68 -35.80
N VAL A 65 40.57 4.78 -36.61
CA VAL A 65 39.27 5.31 -36.21
C VAL A 65 38.21 4.22 -36.30
N ARG A 66 37.39 4.11 -35.25
CA ARG A 66 36.21 3.24 -35.22
C ARG A 66 34.97 4.10 -35.04
N ASP A 67 33.98 3.92 -35.91
CA ASP A 67 32.65 4.48 -35.70
C ASP A 67 31.97 3.72 -34.57
N ILE A 68 31.55 4.43 -33.54
CA ILE A 68 30.87 3.89 -32.34
C ILE A 68 29.49 4.54 -32.15
N THR A 69 28.94 5.16 -33.20
CA THR A 69 27.65 5.88 -33.15
C THR A 69 26.52 4.98 -32.70
N GLU A 70 26.38 3.80 -33.31
CA GLU A 70 25.33 2.83 -32.96
C GLU A 70 25.45 2.39 -31.50
N ARG A 71 26.67 2.13 -31.01
CA ARG A 71 26.93 1.78 -29.61
C ARG A 71 26.45 2.87 -28.65
N LYS A 72 26.80 4.13 -28.93
CA LYS A 72 26.41 5.28 -28.10
C LYS A 72 24.91 5.56 -28.16
N GLN A 73 24.29 5.40 -29.32
CA GLN A 73 22.84 5.55 -29.48
C GLN A 73 22.08 4.49 -28.69
N ALA A 74 22.46 3.21 -28.83
CA ALA A 74 21.86 2.12 -28.07
C ALA A 74 22.04 2.31 -26.55
N GLU A 75 23.21 2.77 -26.10
CA GLU A 75 23.47 3.09 -24.69
C GLU A 75 22.57 4.23 -24.19
N MET A 76 22.43 5.30 -24.97
CA MET A 76 21.58 6.45 -24.64
C MET A 76 20.10 6.08 -24.62
N GLU A 77 19.62 5.29 -25.58
CA GLU A 77 18.24 4.78 -25.59
C GLU A 77 17.98 3.93 -24.35
N ARG A 78 18.88 3.00 -24.01
CA ARG A 78 18.78 2.21 -22.78
C ARG A 78 18.71 3.09 -21.54
N GLN A 79 19.56 4.11 -21.45
CA GLN A 79 19.54 5.08 -20.35
C GLN A 79 18.22 5.87 -20.28
N ARG A 80 17.64 6.26 -21.42
CA ARG A 80 16.34 6.93 -21.46
C ARG A 80 15.22 6.05 -20.90
N PHE A 81 15.19 4.76 -21.26
CA PHE A 81 14.20 3.84 -20.71
C PHE A 81 14.35 3.66 -19.20
N VAL A 82 15.59 3.53 -18.70
CA VAL A 82 15.85 3.45 -17.26
C VAL A 82 15.42 4.73 -16.55
N MET A 83 15.74 5.91 -17.10
CA MET A 83 15.32 7.19 -16.51
C MET A 83 13.80 7.34 -16.44
N LEU A 84 13.07 6.89 -17.46
CA LEU A 84 11.61 6.91 -17.44
C LEU A 84 11.06 6.02 -16.32
N ALA A 85 11.57 4.79 -16.20
CA ALA A 85 11.17 3.86 -15.14
C ALA A 85 11.53 4.39 -13.74
N ASP A 86 12.70 5.00 -13.59
CA ASP A 86 13.19 5.58 -12.33
C ASP A 86 12.40 6.82 -11.89
N SER A 87 11.88 7.58 -12.84
CA SER A 87 11.05 8.77 -12.59
C SER A 87 9.60 8.44 -12.21
N SER A 88 9.15 7.20 -12.47
CA SER A 88 7.80 6.76 -12.12
C SER A 88 7.59 6.70 -10.61
N SER A 89 6.40 7.12 -10.16
CA SER A 89 5.96 6.92 -8.77
C SER A 89 5.34 5.54 -8.54
N GLU A 90 5.04 4.78 -9.60
CA GLU A 90 4.50 3.42 -9.49
C GLU A 90 5.63 2.41 -9.22
N PHE A 91 5.26 1.27 -8.64
CA PHE A 91 6.19 0.16 -8.45
C PHE A 91 6.46 -0.47 -9.81
N ILE A 92 7.70 -0.40 -10.29
CA ILE A 92 8.11 -1.06 -11.54
C ILE A 92 9.17 -2.09 -11.18
N GLY A 93 8.97 -3.33 -11.63
CA GLY A 93 9.89 -4.43 -11.37
C GLY A 93 9.98 -5.40 -12.54
N MET A 94 11.10 -6.11 -12.61
CA MET A 94 11.34 -7.18 -13.57
C MET A 94 12.07 -8.33 -12.89
N CYS A 95 11.74 -9.57 -13.24
CA CYS A 95 12.40 -10.78 -12.78
C CYS A 95 12.58 -11.80 -13.91
N ASP A 96 13.52 -12.72 -13.71
CA ASP A 96 13.67 -13.91 -14.57
C ASP A 96 12.58 -14.96 -14.31
N LEU A 97 12.66 -16.08 -15.03
CA LEU A 97 11.71 -17.19 -14.91
C LEU A 97 11.78 -17.91 -13.56
N GLU A 98 12.90 -17.78 -12.84
CA GLU A 98 13.16 -18.33 -11.52
C GLU A 98 12.69 -17.41 -10.38
N LEU A 99 12.01 -16.31 -10.73
CA LEU A 99 11.48 -15.29 -9.82
C LEU A 99 12.57 -14.50 -9.09
N GLN A 100 13.75 -14.38 -9.68
CA GLN A 100 14.83 -13.54 -9.19
C GLN A 100 14.70 -12.13 -9.77
N PRO A 101 14.61 -11.07 -8.93
CA PRO A 101 14.55 -9.70 -9.42
C PRO A 101 15.82 -9.30 -10.18
N ILE A 102 15.63 -8.76 -11.37
CA ILE A 102 16.69 -8.18 -12.22
C ILE A 102 16.68 -6.65 -12.08
N TYR A 103 15.49 -6.07 -11.90
CA TYR A 103 15.31 -4.63 -11.77
C TYR A 103 14.10 -4.33 -10.90
N VAL A 104 14.20 -3.29 -10.07
CA VAL A 104 13.12 -2.66 -9.33
C VAL A 104 13.45 -1.16 -9.31
N ASN A 105 12.50 -0.33 -9.69
CA ASN A 105 12.75 1.12 -9.71
C ASN A 105 12.90 1.69 -8.28
N PRO A 106 13.47 2.90 -8.12
CA PRO A 106 13.66 3.52 -6.81
C PRO A 106 12.35 3.72 -6.03
N ALA A 107 11.23 3.97 -6.72
CA ALA A 107 9.92 4.07 -6.07
C ALA A 107 9.50 2.73 -5.46
N GLY A 108 9.63 1.63 -6.21
CA GLY A 108 9.32 0.29 -5.72
C GLY A 108 10.18 -0.13 -4.53
N ILE A 109 11.50 0.12 -4.60
CA ILE A 109 12.45 -0.16 -3.50
C ILE A 109 12.03 0.56 -2.22
N ARG A 110 11.75 1.87 -2.30
CA ARG A 110 11.28 2.66 -1.15
C ARG A 110 9.94 2.16 -0.63
N MET A 111 9.01 1.86 -1.54
CA MET A 111 7.66 1.42 -1.21
C MET A 111 7.67 0.15 -0.37
N VAL A 112 8.48 -0.85 -0.73
CA VAL A 112 8.58 -2.11 0.05
C VAL A 112 9.56 -2.03 1.22
N GLY A 113 10.24 -0.90 1.42
CA GLY A 113 11.17 -0.70 2.54
C GLY A 113 12.53 -1.38 2.37
N LEU A 114 13.00 -1.60 1.14
CA LEU A 114 14.33 -2.10 0.88
C LEU A 114 15.35 -0.94 0.77
N PRO A 115 16.63 -1.16 1.12
CA PRO A 115 17.63 -0.09 1.11
C PRO A 115 18.07 0.31 -0.31
N ASP A 116 18.23 -0.68 -1.21
CA ASP A 116 18.73 -0.47 -2.56
C ASP A 116 18.35 -1.63 -3.49
N MET A 117 18.75 -1.49 -4.76
CA MET A 117 18.54 -2.50 -5.80
C MET A 117 19.28 -3.81 -5.51
N ALA A 118 20.44 -3.75 -4.85
CA ALA A 118 21.22 -4.95 -4.54
C ALA A 118 20.53 -5.82 -3.49
N ALA A 119 19.86 -5.21 -2.50
CA ALA A 119 19.00 -5.90 -1.57
C ALA A 119 17.77 -6.48 -2.27
N ALA A 120 17.15 -5.73 -3.18
CA ALA A 120 16.03 -6.22 -3.99
C ALA A 120 16.38 -7.48 -4.80
N CYS A 121 17.56 -7.50 -5.43
CA CYS A 121 18.07 -8.67 -6.16
C CYS A 121 18.39 -9.89 -5.27
N ARG A 122 18.53 -9.74 -3.94
CA ARG A 122 18.80 -10.88 -3.03
C ARG A 122 17.52 -11.58 -2.58
N VAL A 123 16.37 -10.93 -2.71
CA VAL A 123 15.09 -11.45 -2.24
C VAL A 123 14.31 -11.97 -3.45
N LYS A 124 13.83 -13.21 -3.39
CA LYS A 124 12.98 -13.74 -4.47
C LYS A 124 11.65 -13.01 -4.51
N VAL A 125 11.07 -12.84 -5.69
CA VAL A 125 9.78 -12.15 -5.88
C VAL A 125 8.67 -12.74 -4.99
N GLN A 126 8.65 -14.06 -4.80
CA GLN A 126 7.69 -14.73 -3.90
C GLN A 126 7.72 -14.18 -2.46
N ASP A 127 8.88 -13.74 -1.96
CA ASP A 127 9.05 -13.29 -0.58
C ASP A 127 8.63 -11.83 -0.37
N TYR A 128 8.24 -11.14 -1.45
CA TYR A 128 7.58 -9.83 -1.38
C TYR A 128 6.11 -9.97 -0.97
N PHE A 129 5.50 -11.14 -1.16
CA PHE A 129 4.12 -11.42 -0.79
C PHE A 129 4.05 -11.97 0.64
N PHE A 130 2.86 -11.86 1.23
CA PHE A 130 2.55 -12.54 2.49
C PHE A 130 2.52 -14.06 2.29
N PRO A 131 2.93 -14.88 3.28
CA PRO A 131 2.95 -16.33 3.17
C PRO A 131 1.62 -16.94 2.68
N GLU A 132 0.50 -16.36 3.08
CA GLU A 132 -0.85 -16.77 2.69
C GLU A 132 -1.13 -16.54 1.19
N ASP A 133 -0.50 -15.52 0.61
CA ASP A 133 -0.69 -15.07 -0.76
C ASP A 133 0.32 -15.71 -1.74
N GLN A 134 1.42 -16.29 -1.22
CA GLN A 134 2.51 -16.87 -2.02
C GLN A 134 2.04 -17.98 -2.95
N ARG A 135 1.26 -18.93 -2.43
CA ARG A 135 0.79 -20.09 -3.20
C ARG A 135 -0.04 -19.67 -4.41
N PHE A 136 -1.00 -18.79 -4.20
CA PHE A 136 -1.83 -18.25 -5.28
C PHE A 136 -0.97 -17.57 -6.35
N ILE A 137 0.04 -16.78 -5.93
CA ILE A 137 0.89 -16.07 -6.88
C ILE A 137 1.77 -17.01 -7.71
N THR A 138 2.44 -17.97 -7.07
CA THR A 138 3.41 -18.83 -7.74
C THR A 138 2.78 -19.99 -8.50
N GLU A 139 1.69 -20.57 -7.98
CA GLU A 139 1.05 -21.76 -8.58
C GLU A 139 -0.08 -21.40 -9.55
N GLU A 140 -0.71 -20.23 -9.41
CA GLU A 140 -1.88 -19.86 -10.23
C GLU A 140 -1.61 -18.62 -11.08
N PHE A 141 -1.27 -17.49 -10.47
CA PHE A 141 -1.20 -16.20 -11.16
C PHE A 141 -0.04 -16.12 -12.16
N PHE A 142 1.21 -16.41 -11.75
CA PHE A 142 2.36 -16.36 -12.65
C PHE A 142 2.25 -17.34 -13.83
N PRO A 143 1.86 -18.62 -13.63
CA PRO A 143 1.63 -19.54 -14.75
C PRO A 143 0.52 -19.07 -15.69
N ARG A 144 -0.55 -18.46 -15.17
CA ARG A 144 -1.61 -17.86 -16.00
C ARG A 144 -1.05 -16.73 -16.87
N VAL A 145 -0.34 -15.78 -16.27
CA VAL A 145 0.28 -14.65 -16.99
C VAL A 145 1.29 -15.13 -18.03
N LEU A 146 2.04 -16.19 -17.75
CA LEU A 146 2.98 -16.76 -18.71
C LEU A 146 2.29 -17.32 -19.97
N ARG A 147 1.09 -17.90 -19.81
CA ARG A 147 0.27 -18.42 -20.91
C ARG A 147 -0.47 -17.31 -21.67
N GLU A 148 -1.12 -16.41 -20.94
CA GLU A 148 -2.00 -15.36 -21.51
C GLU A 148 -1.23 -14.11 -21.96
N GLY A 149 -0.01 -13.93 -21.48
CA GLY A 149 0.87 -12.81 -21.80
C GLY A 149 0.82 -11.67 -20.80
N HIS A 150 -0.32 -11.46 -20.12
CA HIS A 150 -0.51 -10.46 -19.08
C HIS A 150 -1.58 -10.88 -18.08
N GLY A 151 -1.71 -10.14 -16.98
CA GLY A 151 -2.81 -10.27 -16.03
C GLY A 151 -2.67 -9.30 -14.86
N ASP A 152 -3.77 -9.07 -14.17
CA ASP A 152 -3.84 -8.21 -13.00
C ASP A 152 -4.57 -8.89 -11.82
N VAL A 153 -4.23 -8.42 -10.63
CA VAL A 153 -4.89 -8.82 -9.37
C VAL A 153 -4.67 -7.75 -8.30
N GLU A 154 -5.63 -7.57 -7.40
CA GLU A 154 -5.39 -6.82 -6.17
C GLU A 154 -4.77 -7.74 -5.11
N ILE A 155 -3.56 -7.43 -4.67
CA ILE A 155 -2.82 -8.26 -3.73
C ILE A 155 -1.93 -7.44 -2.82
N ARG A 156 -1.54 -8.01 -1.67
CA ARG A 156 -0.70 -7.34 -0.70
C ARG A 156 0.76 -7.73 -0.86
N LEU A 157 1.61 -6.72 -0.98
CA LEU A 157 3.04 -6.86 -0.73
C LEU A 157 3.33 -6.57 0.74
N ARG A 158 4.38 -7.18 1.26
CA ARG A 158 4.88 -7.00 2.61
C ARG A 158 5.96 -5.94 2.63
N HIS A 159 5.82 -4.94 3.49
CA HIS A 159 6.89 -4.00 3.78
C HIS A 159 8.00 -4.69 4.60
N PHE A 160 9.23 -4.74 4.08
CA PHE A 160 10.32 -5.55 4.64
C PHE A 160 10.81 -5.06 6.02
N GLN A 161 10.61 -3.80 6.38
CA GLN A 161 11.03 -3.28 7.69
C GLN A 161 9.94 -3.34 8.76
N THR A 162 8.67 -3.22 8.36
CA THR A 162 7.55 -3.06 9.31
C THR A 162 6.61 -4.25 9.32
N GLY A 163 6.67 -5.11 8.30
CA GLY A 163 5.70 -6.19 8.08
C GLY A 163 4.31 -5.71 7.66
N ALA A 164 4.09 -4.40 7.50
CA ALA A 164 2.79 -3.85 7.16
C ALA A 164 2.36 -4.25 5.73
N PRO A 165 1.05 -4.45 5.48
CA PRO A 165 0.55 -4.73 4.15
C PRO A 165 0.50 -3.47 3.30
N ILE A 166 1.05 -3.57 2.09
CA ILE A 166 0.95 -2.58 1.03
C ILE A 166 0.02 -3.18 -0.02
N TRP A 167 -1.19 -2.64 -0.12
CA TRP A 167 -2.14 -3.12 -1.12
C TRP A 167 -1.75 -2.61 -2.50
N MET A 168 -1.58 -3.53 -3.44
CA MET A 168 -1.20 -3.24 -4.80
C MET A 168 -2.30 -3.66 -5.76
N PHE A 169 -2.61 -2.80 -6.73
CA PHE A 169 -3.16 -3.26 -7.99
C PHE A 169 -1.96 -3.76 -8.81
N TYR A 170 -1.77 -5.07 -8.82
CA TYR A 170 -0.60 -5.74 -9.34
C TYR A 170 -0.83 -6.17 -10.79
N TYR A 171 -0.31 -5.38 -11.73
CA TYR A 171 -0.35 -5.70 -13.15
C TYR A 171 1.00 -6.30 -13.59
N LEU A 172 0.94 -7.50 -14.17
CA LEU A 172 2.10 -8.28 -14.57
C LEU A 172 1.97 -8.68 -16.04
N PHE A 173 3.08 -8.66 -16.76
CA PHE A 173 3.16 -9.15 -18.14
C PHE A 173 4.43 -9.96 -18.37
N SER A 174 4.30 -10.97 -19.24
CA SER A 174 5.43 -11.82 -19.64
C SER A 174 6.34 -11.06 -20.60
N VAL A 175 7.64 -11.09 -20.35
CA VAL A 175 8.66 -10.54 -21.24
C VAL A 175 9.18 -11.67 -22.11
N ARG A 176 9.25 -11.45 -23.43
CA ARG A 176 9.69 -12.44 -24.41
C ARG A 176 10.88 -11.91 -25.20
N ASN A 177 11.79 -12.80 -25.59
CA ASN A 177 12.89 -12.47 -26.49
C ASN A 177 12.39 -12.34 -27.95
N ALA A 178 13.30 -12.03 -28.87
CA ALA A 178 12.99 -11.88 -30.30
C ALA A 178 12.42 -13.15 -30.97
N SER A 179 12.65 -14.34 -30.40
CA SER A 179 12.08 -15.60 -30.88
C SER A 179 10.71 -15.94 -30.27
N GLY A 180 10.15 -15.05 -29.44
CA GLY A 180 8.86 -15.26 -28.76
C GLY A 180 8.94 -16.14 -27.50
N THR A 181 10.14 -16.58 -27.11
CA THR A 181 10.37 -17.37 -25.92
C THR A 181 10.27 -16.47 -24.68
N PRO A 182 9.49 -16.83 -23.65
CA PRO A 182 9.48 -16.11 -22.38
C PRO A 182 10.87 -16.09 -21.74
N ILE A 183 11.26 -14.94 -21.20
CA ILE A 183 12.53 -14.75 -20.49
C ILE A 183 12.34 -14.21 -19.06
N GLY A 184 11.10 -13.93 -18.66
CA GLY A 184 10.76 -13.42 -17.34
C GLY A 184 9.43 -12.69 -17.31
N TRP A 185 9.23 -11.92 -16.24
CA TRP A 185 8.07 -11.06 -16.06
C TRP A 185 8.48 -9.63 -15.78
N ALA A 186 7.59 -8.71 -16.10
CA ALA A 186 7.69 -7.31 -15.73
C ALA A 186 6.35 -6.85 -15.14
N THR A 187 6.43 -5.94 -14.17
CA THR A 187 5.27 -5.40 -13.48
C THR A 187 5.31 -3.88 -13.46
N VAL A 188 4.13 -3.28 -13.58
CA VAL A 188 3.86 -1.88 -13.27
C VAL A 188 2.67 -1.88 -12.33
N SER A 189 2.89 -1.56 -11.08
CA SER A 189 1.93 -1.80 -10.00
C SER A 189 1.67 -0.53 -9.20
N ARG A 190 0.40 -0.29 -8.93
CA ARG A 190 -0.05 0.89 -8.21
C ARG A 190 -0.35 0.56 -6.76
N ASP A 191 0.16 1.39 -5.85
CA ASP A 191 -0.25 1.36 -4.45
C ASP A 191 -1.70 1.86 -4.33
N ILE A 192 -2.56 1.01 -3.80
CA ILE A 192 -3.98 1.25 -3.55
C ILE A 192 -4.28 1.18 -2.05
N THR A 193 -3.26 1.25 -1.18
CA THR A 193 -3.37 1.17 0.28
C THR A 193 -4.29 2.25 0.83
N ASP A 194 -4.14 3.49 0.37
CA ASP A 194 -4.98 4.61 0.84
C ASP A 194 -6.43 4.43 0.42
N ARG A 195 -6.67 3.91 -0.79
CA ARG A 195 -8.03 3.55 -1.24
C ARG A 195 -8.64 2.46 -0.35
N LYS A 196 -7.89 1.40 -0.05
CA LYS A 196 -8.37 0.31 0.82
C LYS A 196 -8.66 0.80 2.25
N LYS A 197 -7.83 1.69 2.79
CA LYS A 197 -8.07 2.33 4.10
C LYS A 197 -9.35 3.16 4.09
N ALA A 198 -9.53 4.00 3.07
CA ALA A 198 -10.74 4.82 2.92
C ALA A 198 -12.01 3.97 2.75
N GLU A 199 -11.94 2.89 1.96
CA GLU A 199 -13.06 1.95 1.80
C GLU A 199 -13.45 1.28 3.13
N GLU A 200 -12.48 0.86 3.95
CA GLU A 200 -12.77 0.25 5.25
C GLU A 200 -13.29 1.27 6.26
N GLU A 201 -12.74 2.48 6.29
CA GLU A 201 -13.25 3.56 7.14
C GLU A 201 -14.69 3.91 6.78
N LEU A 202 -14.99 4.00 5.48
CA LEU A 202 -16.34 4.23 5.00
C LEU A 202 -17.29 3.08 5.36
N ARG A 203 -16.84 1.82 5.22
CA ARG A 203 -17.61 0.65 5.66
C ARG A 203 -17.90 0.71 7.16
N ARG A 204 -16.88 0.96 7.98
CA ARG A 204 -17.00 1.07 9.45
C ARG A 204 -17.96 2.18 9.86
N THR A 205 -17.85 3.35 9.24
CA THR A 205 -18.72 4.49 9.51
C THR A 205 -20.16 4.22 9.10
N ASN A 206 -20.38 3.64 7.90
CA ASN A 206 -21.71 3.23 7.46
C ASN A 206 -22.35 2.18 8.37
N ARG A 207 -21.57 1.20 8.86
CA ARG A 207 -22.05 0.24 9.86
C ARG A 207 -22.52 0.95 11.13
N ALA A 208 -21.68 1.82 11.70
CA ALA A 208 -22.01 2.57 12.90
C ALA A 208 -23.26 3.44 12.74
N LEU A 209 -23.38 4.16 11.61
CA LEU A 209 -24.55 4.99 11.31
C LEU A 209 -25.84 4.15 11.19
N ARG A 210 -25.78 2.99 10.53
CA ARG A 210 -26.92 2.06 10.44
C ARG A 210 -27.33 1.56 11.82
N THR A 211 -26.38 1.11 12.64
CA THR A 211 -26.65 0.67 14.02
C THR A 211 -27.36 1.76 14.82
N ILE A 212 -26.89 3.01 14.75
CA ILE A 212 -27.52 4.15 15.44
C ILE A 212 -28.92 4.41 14.91
N SER A 213 -29.10 4.42 13.59
CA SER A 213 -30.40 4.62 12.94
C SER A 213 -31.42 3.56 13.39
N ASP A 214 -31.03 2.29 13.36
CA ASP A 214 -31.92 1.17 13.72
C ASP A 214 -32.26 1.20 15.22
N CYS A 215 -31.30 1.51 16.09
CA CYS A 215 -31.56 1.74 17.51
C CYS A 215 -32.54 2.89 17.74
N ASN A 216 -32.42 3.99 17.00
CA ASN A 216 -33.35 5.12 17.09
C ASN A 216 -34.76 4.72 16.63
N GLN A 217 -34.88 3.93 15.57
CA GLN A 217 -36.17 3.40 15.13
C GLN A 217 -36.80 2.47 16.18
N ALA A 218 -36.00 1.59 16.80
CA ALA A 218 -36.44 0.73 17.89
C ALA A 218 -36.93 1.57 19.09
N LEU A 219 -36.21 2.65 19.44
CA LEU A 219 -36.60 3.57 20.51
C LEU A 219 -37.96 4.23 20.23
N ILE A 220 -38.20 4.68 19.00
CA ILE A 220 -39.47 5.34 18.62
C ILE A 220 -40.66 4.37 18.66
N ARG A 221 -40.43 3.08 18.35
CA ARG A 221 -41.49 2.06 18.25
C ARG A 221 -41.71 1.26 19.52
N ALA A 222 -40.83 1.36 20.51
CA ALA A 222 -40.88 0.53 21.70
C ALA A 222 -42.14 0.81 22.53
N ALA A 223 -42.88 -0.26 22.83
CA ALA A 223 -44.00 -0.22 23.76
C ALA A 223 -43.57 -0.50 25.20
N ASP A 224 -42.45 -1.21 25.39
CA ASP A 224 -41.91 -1.63 26.68
C ASP A 224 -40.38 -1.44 26.77
N GLU A 225 -39.90 -1.16 27.98
CA GLU A 225 -38.48 -0.91 28.25
C GLU A 225 -37.63 -2.18 28.05
N GLN A 226 -38.11 -3.35 28.45
CA GLN A 226 -37.38 -4.60 28.32
C GLN A 226 -37.23 -4.99 26.84
N GLU A 227 -38.31 -4.86 26.06
CA GLU A 227 -38.30 -5.10 24.61
C GLU A 227 -37.31 -4.18 23.88
N LEU A 228 -37.25 -2.90 24.27
CA LEU A 228 -36.30 -1.94 23.71
C LEU A 228 -34.85 -2.39 23.98
N LEU A 229 -34.52 -2.73 25.23
CA LEU A 229 -33.17 -3.11 25.61
C LEU A 229 -32.71 -4.39 24.89
N ASP A 230 -33.58 -5.39 24.78
CA ASP A 230 -33.29 -6.62 24.03
C ASP A 230 -33.10 -6.36 22.54
N THR A 231 -33.88 -5.43 21.98
CA THR A 231 -33.77 -5.06 20.56
C THR A 231 -32.50 -4.27 20.28
N ILE A 232 -32.13 -3.31 21.13
CA ILE A 232 -30.86 -2.56 20.99
C ILE A 232 -29.67 -3.50 21.07
N CYS A 233 -29.61 -4.41 22.06
CA CYS A 233 -28.51 -5.37 22.18
C CYS A 233 -28.34 -6.21 20.90
N ARG A 234 -29.44 -6.68 20.32
CA ARG A 234 -29.42 -7.41 19.03
C ARG A 234 -28.92 -6.55 17.87
N ILE A 235 -29.42 -5.32 17.72
CA ILE A 235 -29.00 -4.41 16.64
C ILE A 235 -27.49 -4.14 16.71
N VAL A 236 -26.95 -3.91 17.92
CA VAL A 236 -25.51 -3.70 18.10
C VAL A 236 -24.71 -4.92 17.65
N VAL A 237 -25.15 -6.13 17.95
CA VAL A 237 -24.45 -7.35 17.51
C VAL A 237 -24.64 -7.58 16.00
N ASP A 238 -25.87 -7.65 15.54
CA ASP A 238 -26.23 -8.09 14.18
C ASP A 238 -25.86 -7.06 13.12
N VAL A 239 -26.08 -5.77 13.38
CA VAL A 239 -25.81 -4.67 12.44
C VAL A 239 -24.45 -4.04 12.70
N GLY A 240 -24.13 -3.82 13.97
CA GLY A 240 -22.86 -3.20 14.38
C GLY A 240 -21.66 -4.14 14.23
N GLY A 241 -21.88 -5.46 14.13
CA GLY A 241 -20.82 -6.46 14.01
C GLY A 241 -20.02 -6.65 15.30
N TYR A 242 -20.58 -6.23 16.43
CA TYR A 242 -19.98 -6.42 17.74
C TYR A 242 -20.17 -7.87 18.18
N ARG A 243 -19.13 -8.47 18.74
CA ARG A 243 -19.19 -9.86 19.21
C ARG A 243 -20.26 -10.09 20.27
N MET A 244 -20.47 -9.08 21.13
CA MET A 244 -21.47 -9.09 22.19
C MET A 244 -21.83 -7.67 22.63
N ALA A 245 -23.05 -7.52 23.14
CA ALA A 245 -23.56 -6.30 23.75
C ALA A 245 -24.47 -6.65 24.93
N TRP A 246 -24.39 -5.89 26.03
CA TRP A 246 -25.30 -6.07 27.16
C TRP A 246 -25.58 -4.75 27.89
N VAL A 247 -26.74 -4.71 28.56
CA VAL A 247 -27.21 -3.60 29.39
C VAL A 247 -27.43 -4.11 30.81
N GLY A 248 -26.92 -3.38 31.79
CA GLY A 248 -27.17 -3.64 33.22
C GLY A 248 -27.59 -2.39 33.98
N TYR A 249 -28.45 -2.58 34.99
CA TYR A 249 -28.87 -1.53 35.92
C TYR A 249 -28.07 -1.63 37.20
N ALA A 250 -27.45 -0.52 37.60
CA ALA A 250 -26.80 -0.44 38.90
C ALA A 250 -27.85 -0.47 40.01
N GLU A 251 -27.69 -1.39 40.96
CA GLU A 251 -28.46 -1.43 42.19
C GLU A 251 -27.87 -0.41 43.18
N GLN A 252 -28.74 0.32 43.88
CA GLN A 252 -28.32 1.25 44.94
C GLN A 252 -28.13 0.52 46.27
N ASP A 253 -27.24 -0.46 46.27
CA ASP A 253 -26.88 -1.22 47.45
C ASP A 253 -25.41 -0.98 47.83
N HIS A 254 -25.05 -1.26 49.09
CA HIS A 254 -23.67 -1.07 49.56
C HIS A 254 -22.64 -1.88 48.76
N ALA A 255 -23.07 -2.98 48.12
CA ALA A 255 -22.22 -3.82 47.30
C ALA A 255 -22.11 -3.36 45.83
N LYS A 256 -22.77 -2.26 45.42
CA LYS A 256 -22.74 -1.69 44.07
C LYS A 256 -23.01 -2.73 42.96
N ARG A 257 -24.00 -3.61 43.17
CA ARG A 257 -24.31 -4.69 42.23
C ARG A 257 -24.84 -4.14 40.91
N VAL A 258 -24.59 -4.88 39.82
CA VAL A 258 -25.21 -4.62 38.52
C VAL A 258 -26.17 -5.76 38.21
N ARG A 259 -27.44 -5.43 37.94
CA ARG A 259 -28.46 -6.37 37.51
C ARG A 259 -28.51 -6.38 35.98
N PRO A 260 -28.17 -7.48 35.31
CA PRO A 260 -28.30 -7.59 33.85
C PRO A 260 -29.76 -7.41 33.45
N MET A 261 -30.00 -6.59 32.42
CA MET A 261 -31.33 -6.31 31.88
C MET A 261 -31.49 -6.93 30.50
N ALA A 262 -30.50 -6.80 29.61
CA ALA A 262 -30.55 -7.34 28.26
C ALA A 262 -29.14 -7.71 27.78
N TRP A 263 -29.04 -8.66 26.84
CA TRP A 263 -27.77 -9.00 26.21
C TRP A 263 -27.97 -9.72 24.87
N ALA A 264 -26.94 -9.69 24.02
CA ALA A 264 -26.84 -10.42 22.76
C ALA A 264 -25.37 -10.75 22.45
N GLY A 265 -25.13 -11.79 21.63
CA GLY A 265 -23.78 -12.26 21.27
C GLY A 265 -23.34 -13.51 22.05
N CYS A 266 -22.12 -13.99 21.83
CA CYS A 266 -21.67 -15.30 22.32
C CYS A 266 -20.37 -15.25 23.16
N GLU A 267 -20.35 -16.02 24.26
CA GLU A 267 -19.14 -16.59 24.87
C GLU A 267 -18.79 -17.86 24.07
N ASP A 268 -17.57 -18.02 23.55
CA ASP A 268 -17.22 -19.21 22.74
C ASP A 268 -17.28 -20.49 23.59
N GLY A 269 -17.71 -21.65 23.09
CA GLY A 269 -17.71 -22.07 21.70
C GLY A 269 -18.71 -23.16 21.32
N THR A 270 -18.84 -23.35 20.01
CA THR A 270 -19.60 -24.42 19.34
C THR A 270 -21.07 -24.56 19.74
N SER A 271 -21.90 -23.57 19.41
CA SER A 271 -23.23 -23.87 18.90
C SER A 271 -23.89 -22.64 18.28
N ARG A 272 -24.41 -22.80 17.06
CA ARG A 272 -25.57 -22.02 16.61
C ARG A 272 -26.74 -22.35 17.55
N ARG A 273 -26.79 -21.75 18.73
CA ARG A 273 -28.00 -21.70 19.55
C ARG A 273 -28.33 -20.24 19.78
N ARG A 274 -29.39 -19.78 19.11
CA ARG A 274 -30.21 -18.66 19.56
C ARG A 274 -30.55 -18.94 21.02
N THR A 275 -29.91 -18.25 21.95
CA THR A 275 -30.37 -18.22 23.34
C THR A 275 -31.49 -17.18 23.41
N SER A 276 -32.69 -17.67 23.72
CA SER A 276 -33.85 -16.83 24.01
C SER A 276 -33.59 -15.98 25.27
N PRO A 277 -34.20 -14.78 25.37
CA PRO A 277 -34.11 -13.96 26.58
C PRO A 277 -34.84 -14.69 27.71
N GLY A 278 -34.15 -15.02 28.79
CA GLY A 278 -34.79 -15.67 29.95
C GLY A 278 -33.87 -16.30 30.99
N THR A 279 -32.60 -16.59 30.66
CA THR A 279 -31.67 -17.21 31.62
C THR A 279 -30.88 -16.13 32.36
N THR A 280 -31.23 -15.90 33.63
CA THR A 280 -30.50 -15.06 34.58
C THR A 280 -29.07 -15.60 34.77
N PRO A 281 -28.00 -14.82 34.50
CA PRO A 281 -26.64 -15.19 34.92
C PRO A 281 -26.54 -15.17 36.44
N SER A 282 -25.67 -16.01 37.00
CA SER A 282 -25.41 -16.05 38.44
C SER A 282 -24.83 -14.72 38.95
N ARG A 283 -25.22 -14.41 40.19
CA ARG A 283 -25.12 -13.11 40.86
C ARG A 283 -23.75 -12.41 40.71
N GLY A 284 -23.80 -11.14 40.32
CA GLY A 284 -22.79 -10.13 40.67
C GLY A 284 -21.77 -9.77 39.59
N ALA A 285 -21.70 -10.52 38.49
CA ALA A 285 -20.92 -10.17 37.31
C ALA A 285 -21.86 -10.09 36.10
N GLY A 286 -21.61 -9.17 35.17
CA GLY A 286 -22.20 -9.29 33.83
C GLY A 286 -21.80 -10.63 33.18
N PRO A 287 -22.40 -11.01 32.04
CA PRO A 287 -21.90 -12.16 31.27
C PRO A 287 -20.37 -12.06 31.12
N GLN A 288 -19.66 -13.14 31.43
CA GLN A 288 -18.22 -13.12 31.65
C GLN A 288 -17.50 -12.87 30.32
N VAL A 289 -16.91 -11.68 30.19
CA VAL A 289 -15.94 -11.41 29.11
C VAL A 289 -14.72 -12.29 29.39
N PRO A 290 -14.30 -13.18 28.46
CA PRO A 290 -13.10 -13.99 28.68
C PRO A 290 -11.86 -13.09 28.83
N PRO A 291 -10.94 -13.39 29.75
CA PRO A 291 -9.76 -12.56 30.00
C PRO A 291 -8.73 -12.79 28.89
N SER A 292 -8.89 -12.15 27.73
CA SER A 292 -7.82 -12.04 26.74
C SER A 292 -7.80 -10.67 26.07
N GLY A 293 -6.79 -9.88 26.45
CA GLY A 293 -6.37 -8.66 25.75
C GLY A 293 -7.02 -7.37 26.26
N ARG A 294 -6.22 -6.56 26.97
CA ARG A 294 -6.42 -5.13 27.34
C ARG A 294 -7.81 -4.54 26.98
N ALA A 295 -8.78 -4.68 27.89
CA ALA A 295 -9.96 -3.84 27.86
C ALA A 295 -9.57 -2.39 28.21
N GLY A 296 -9.73 -1.47 27.25
CA GLY A 296 -9.76 -0.04 27.55
C GLY A 296 -10.92 0.29 28.52
N PRO A 297 -10.88 1.44 29.20
CA PRO A 297 -11.91 1.79 30.18
C PRO A 297 -13.32 1.81 29.53
N PRO A 298 -14.37 1.45 30.30
CA PRO A 298 -15.74 1.45 29.80
C PRO A 298 -16.10 2.81 29.21
N SER A 299 -16.49 2.84 27.95
CA SER A 299 -16.96 4.05 27.29
C SER A 299 -18.39 4.33 27.74
N ALA A 300 -18.57 5.33 28.60
CA ALA A 300 -19.89 5.83 28.95
C ALA A 300 -20.47 6.58 27.74
N ILE A 301 -21.51 6.03 27.10
CA ILE A 301 -22.35 6.79 26.18
C ILE A 301 -23.27 7.67 27.04
N THR A 302 -22.74 8.79 27.52
CA THR A 302 -23.55 9.89 28.08
C THR A 302 -23.98 10.79 26.94
N GLY A 303 -25.24 10.65 26.51
CA GLY A 303 -25.80 11.50 25.47
C GLY A 303 -27.29 11.26 25.28
N CYS A 304 -28.11 11.76 26.20
CA CYS A 304 -29.54 11.96 25.95
C CYS A 304 -29.79 13.47 26.04
N PRO A 305 -30.01 14.18 24.92
CA PRO A 305 -30.34 15.60 24.98
C PRO A 305 -31.78 15.72 25.46
N THR A 306 -31.96 16.02 26.74
CA THR A 306 -33.25 16.49 27.26
C THR A 306 -33.50 17.87 26.66
N ARG A 307 -34.51 17.97 25.79
CA ARG A 307 -35.04 19.24 25.25
C ARG A 307 -35.28 20.23 26.40
N SER A 308 -34.62 21.38 26.33
CA SER A 308 -34.92 22.57 27.13
C SER A 308 -36.16 23.27 26.56
N SER A 309 -37.17 23.49 27.40
CA SER A 309 -38.27 24.42 27.13
C SER A 309 -38.10 25.66 28.01
N HIS A 310 -38.14 26.84 27.38
CA HIS A 310 -38.22 28.15 28.04
C HIS A 310 -39.66 28.69 27.99
N PRO A 311 -40.01 29.70 28.82
CA PRO A 311 -41.16 29.61 29.70
C PRO A 311 -42.35 30.47 29.26
N GLY A 312 -43.57 30.05 29.64
CA GLY A 312 -44.78 30.82 29.44
C GLY A 312 -45.94 30.30 30.31
N GLU A 313 -46.20 31.03 31.39
CA GLU A 313 -47.45 31.15 32.14
C GLU A 313 -47.94 30.05 33.11
N SER A 314 -48.45 30.59 34.21
CA SER A 314 -48.77 30.00 35.50
C SER A 314 -50.10 29.23 35.54
N ARG A 315 -50.17 28.14 36.32
CA ARG A 315 -51.08 27.98 37.48
C ARG A 315 -50.96 26.60 38.17
N ARG A 316 -50.80 26.66 39.50
CA ARG A 316 -51.25 25.76 40.58
C ARG A 316 -50.92 24.24 40.59
N SER A 317 -50.07 23.90 41.57
CA SER A 317 -50.14 22.77 42.53
C SER A 317 -50.44 21.34 42.05
N SER A 318 -49.43 20.47 42.11
CA SER A 318 -49.36 19.32 43.04
C SER A 318 -48.11 18.50 42.73
N GLY A 319 -47.54 17.89 43.77
CA GLY A 319 -46.16 17.40 43.79
C GLY A 319 -45.87 16.25 42.82
N VAL A 320 -44.69 16.28 42.22
CA VAL A 320 -44.01 15.08 41.72
C VAL A 320 -42.54 15.18 42.12
N THR A 321 -42.15 14.24 42.96
CA THR A 321 -40.80 13.95 43.45
C THR A 321 -39.83 13.70 42.31
N SER A 322 -38.62 14.24 42.47
CA SER A 322 -37.53 14.14 41.50
C SER A 322 -37.19 12.68 41.15
N ARG A 323 -37.36 12.27 39.89
CA ARG A 323 -36.69 11.08 39.35
C ARG A 323 -35.21 11.42 39.11
N ARG A 324 -34.36 11.14 40.10
CA ARG A 324 -32.90 11.14 39.92
C ARG A 324 -32.51 10.03 38.94
N SER A 325 -31.62 10.41 38.03
CA SER A 325 -31.12 9.69 36.88
C SER A 325 -30.60 8.29 37.21
N ARG A 326 -31.16 7.25 36.55
CA ARG A 326 -30.55 5.91 36.51
C ARG A 326 -29.37 5.96 35.54
N CYS A 327 -28.13 5.86 36.03
CA CYS A 327 -26.98 5.62 35.16
C CYS A 327 -27.15 4.26 34.47
N ARG A 328 -27.28 4.26 33.13
CA ARG A 328 -27.29 3.06 32.30
C ARG A 328 -25.87 2.85 31.77
N PHE A 329 -25.32 1.65 31.92
CA PHE A 329 -24.05 1.28 31.31
C PHE A 329 -24.33 0.33 30.14
N LEU A 330 -23.91 0.72 28.94
CA LEU A 330 -23.83 -0.15 27.77
C LEU A 330 -22.35 -0.49 27.58
N THR A 331 -22.02 -1.78 27.60
CA THR A 331 -20.67 -2.25 27.29
C THR A 331 -20.74 -3.13 26.05
N ALA A 332 -20.04 -2.72 24.99
CA ALA A 332 -19.86 -3.51 23.78
C ALA A 332 -18.41 -4.03 23.73
N GLY A 333 -18.21 -5.28 23.34
CA GLY A 333 -16.88 -5.86 23.10
C GLY A 333 -16.18 -5.21 21.90
N GLU A 334 -14.97 -5.63 21.56
CA GLU A 334 -14.37 -5.20 20.28
C GLU A 334 -15.18 -5.76 19.09
N PRO A 335 -15.31 -4.99 17.98
CA PRO A 335 -15.90 -5.51 16.76
C PRO A 335 -15.08 -6.69 16.23
N LEU A 336 -15.76 -7.67 15.63
CA LEU A 336 -15.07 -8.80 14.99
C LEU A 336 -14.19 -8.27 13.85
N ALA A 337 -12.92 -8.67 13.84
CA ALA A 337 -12.06 -8.50 12.68
C ALA A 337 -12.63 -9.35 11.52
N PRO A 338 -12.53 -8.88 10.27
CA PRO A 338 -13.09 -9.55 9.10
C PRO A 338 -12.55 -10.97 8.88
#